data_AF-A0A183FRT4-F1
#
_entry.id   AF-A0A183FRT4-F1
#
_cell.length_a   1.000
_cell.length_b   1.000
_cell.length_c   1.000
_cell.angle_alpha   90.00
_cell.angle_beta   90.00
_cell.angle_gamma   90.00
#
_symmetry.space_group_name_H-M   'P 1'
#
loop_
_entity.id
_entity.type
_entity.pdbx_description
1 polymer ?
#
loop_
_entity_poly.entity_id
_entity_poly.type
_entity_poly.pdbx_seq_one_letter_code
_entity_poly.pdbx_strand_id
1 'polypeptide(L)'
;MFAIRCKREIVGALTIGANAFLSPPECPLLGKQHSLDDADRVLFFLGVTLQPAFHRIRHNIRYQCDYEELAWQDLAEGKSASSANSSLIRLHYESPVEAQGSLIEVIGEAMKLWEKEFSKMKDLVQFGCNHRKDEQRDKVVCYFKATYAAPEAGSGKKRRGFIEYIRSLFRG
;
A
#
# COMPACT_ATOMS: atom_id res chain seq x y z
N MET A 1 37.00 -18.28 11.79
CA MET A 1 36.77 -17.85 13.18
C MET A 1 36.41 -16.37 13.15
N PHE A 2 35.13 -16.07 13.47
CA PHE A 2 34.44 -14.80 13.77
C PHE A 2 34.78 -13.47 13.04
N ALA A 3 33.76 -12.89 12.39
CA ALA A 3 33.27 -11.53 12.69
C ALA A 3 31.85 -11.30 12.11
N ILE A 4 30.83 -11.92 12.72
CA ILE A 4 29.43 -11.49 12.56
C ILE A 4 29.22 -10.35 13.57
N ARG A 5 29.54 -9.13 13.17
CA ARG A 5 29.22 -7.90 13.93
C ARG A 5 28.72 -6.84 12.94
N CYS A 6 27.50 -7.00 12.45
CA CYS A 6 26.79 -5.94 11.71
C CYS A 6 25.26 -6.19 11.67
N LYS A 7 24.67 -6.71 12.76
CA LYS A 7 23.20 -6.92 12.83
C LYS A 7 22.47 -6.08 13.89
N ARG A 8 23.18 -5.39 14.78
CA ARG A 8 22.54 -4.61 15.87
C ARG A 8 22.63 -3.09 15.76
N GLU A 9 23.52 -2.54 14.93
CA GLU A 9 23.73 -1.08 14.90
C GLU A 9 22.80 -0.33 13.92
N ILE A 10 22.28 -0.98 12.88
CA ILE A 10 21.32 -0.35 11.96
C ILE A 10 19.95 -0.16 12.65
N VAL A 11 19.58 -1.06 13.58
CA VAL A 11 18.36 -0.91 14.39
C VAL A 11 18.53 0.20 15.45
N GLY A 12 19.75 0.38 15.98
CA GLY A 12 20.05 1.44 16.96
C GLY A 12 20.10 2.86 16.38
N ALA A 13 20.45 3.01 15.10
CA ALA A 13 20.50 4.33 14.46
C ALA A 13 19.11 4.86 14.05
N LEU A 14 18.09 4.00 13.96
CA LEU A 14 16.69 4.40 13.72
C LEU A 14 15.96 4.81 15.02
N THR A 15 16.50 4.49 16.19
CA THR A 15 15.86 4.72 17.50
C THR A 15 16.11 6.09 18.15
N ILE A 16 17.00 6.95 17.62
CA ILE A 16 17.40 8.19 18.34
C ILE A 16 16.69 9.46 17.83
N GLY A 17 15.78 9.36 16.85
CA GLY A 17 15.01 10.53 16.35
C GLY A 17 13.55 10.28 15.97
N ALA A 18 13.05 9.05 16.11
CA ALA A 18 11.74 8.62 15.60
C ALA A 18 10.66 8.44 16.67
N ASN A 19 10.86 8.98 17.88
CA ASN A 19 10.19 8.52 19.12
C ASN A 19 8.69 8.83 19.31
N ALA A 20 7.92 9.13 18.27
CA ALA A 20 6.44 9.20 18.35
C ALA A 20 5.73 9.26 16.98
N PHE A 21 6.44 9.65 15.92
CA PHE A 21 5.83 10.01 14.63
C PHE A 21 5.79 8.89 13.59
N LEU A 22 6.48 7.78 13.82
CA LEU A 22 6.68 6.72 12.81
C LEU A 22 6.22 5.34 13.28
N SER A 23 5.60 5.25 14.45
CA SER A 23 5.07 3.99 14.96
C SER A 23 3.63 3.81 14.46
N PRO A 24 3.34 2.82 13.60
CA PRO A 24 1.95 2.44 13.34
C PRO A 24 1.31 2.00 14.67
N PRO A 25 -0.02 2.17 14.83
CA PRO A 25 -0.71 1.74 16.04
C PRO A 25 -0.53 0.24 16.23
N GLU A 26 -0.38 -0.19 17.48
CA GLU A 26 -0.42 -1.60 17.86
C GLU A 26 -1.79 -2.15 17.43
N CYS A 27 -1.80 -3.07 16.47
CA CYS A 27 -3.04 -3.76 16.14
C CYS A 27 -3.32 -4.77 17.24
N PRO A 28 -4.53 -4.76 17.84
CA PRO A 28 -4.90 -5.80 18.79
C PRO A 28 -4.75 -7.13 18.05
N LEU A 29 -3.88 -8.00 18.58
CA LEU A 29 -3.50 -9.28 17.98
C LEU A 29 -4.73 -10.17 17.77
N LEU A 30 -5.46 -9.94 16.69
CA LEU A 30 -6.56 -10.77 16.23
C LEU A 30 -5.95 -12.06 15.67
N GLY A 31 -5.70 -13.02 16.57
CA GLY A 31 -5.09 -14.31 16.25
C GLY A 31 -3.61 -14.19 15.90
N LYS A 32 -2.74 -14.60 16.85
CA LYS A 32 -1.26 -14.58 16.74
C LYS A 32 -0.64 -15.27 15.51
N GLN A 33 -1.42 -15.94 14.66
CA GLN A 33 -0.93 -16.60 13.45
C GLN A 33 -1.00 -15.72 12.19
N HIS A 34 -1.64 -14.55 12.25
CA HIS A 34 -2.08 -13.82 11.05
C HIS A 34 -1.72 -12.32 11.05
N SER A 35 -1.17 -11.82 12.15
CA SER A 35 -0.80 -10.42 12.26
C SER A 35 0.67 -10.22 11.95
N LEU A 36 0.98 -9.18 11.19
CA LEU A 36 2.34 -8.64 11.13
C LEU A 36 2.81 -8.34 12.56
N ASP A 37 4.10 -8.43 12.85
CA ASP A 37 4.60 -7.84 14.09
C ASP A 37 4.77 -6.31 13.93
N ASP A 38 5.04 -5.60 15.02
CA ASP A 38 5.16 -4.15 14.96
C ASP A 38 6.34 -3.69 14.11
N ALA A 39 7.41 -4.47 14.02
CA ALA A 39 8.56 -4.15 13.19
C ALA A 39 8.17 -4.24 11.70
N ASP A 40 7.43 -5.25 11.31
CA ASP A 40 6.91 -5.43 9.95
C ASP A 40 5.95 -4.29 9.57
N ARG A 41 5.05 -3.89 10.49
CA ARG A 41 4.17 -2.73 10.27
C ARG A 41 4.98 -1.46 10.03
N VAL A 42 6.06 -1.23 10.79
CA VAL A 42 6.96 -0.10 10.59
C VAL A 42 7.59 -0.15 9.19
N LEU A 43 8.00 -1.33 8.71
CA LEU A 43 8.56 -1.48 7.37
C LEU A 43 7.55 -1.08 6.28
N PHE A 44 6.30 -1.55 6.38
CA PHE A 44 5.24 -1.12 5.46
C PHE A 44 4.97 0.38 5.55
N PHE A 45 4.93 0.92 6.76
CA PHE A 45 4.70 2.36 6.98
C PHE A 45 5.79 3.22 6.37
N LEU A 46 7.05 2.87 6.56
CA LEU A 46 8.16 3.57 5.92
C LEU A 46 8.12 3.38 4.39
N GLY A 47 7.86 2.16 3.91
CA GLY A 47 7.76 1.86 2.48
C GLY A 47 6.73 2.73 1.76
N VAL A 48 5.56 2.97 2.37
CA VAL A 48 4.51 3.84 1.84
C VAL A 48 4.85 5.32 2.05
N THR A 49 5.15 5.75 3.28
CA THR A 49 5.28 7.19 3.60
C THR A 49 6.52 7.86 3.00
N LEU A 50 7.54 7.08 2.64
CA LEU A 50 8.75 7.58 1.95
C LEU A 50 8.58 7.68 0.44
N GLN A 51 7.45 7.25 -0.13
CA GLN A 51 7.20 7.41 -1.56
C GLN A 51 7.18 8.90 -1.93
N PRO A 52 7.82 9.32 -3.03
CA PRO A 52 7.84 10.72 -3.46
C PRO A 52 6.46 11.36 -3.58
N ALA A 53 5.46 10.56 -3.99
CA ALA A 53 4.06 10.98 -4.10
C ALA A 53 3.45 11.47 -2.78
N PHE A 54 3.95 10.98 -1.63
CA PHE A 54 3.35 11.22 -0.32
C PHE A 54 4.20 12.09 0.61
N HIS A 55 5.38 12.55 0.17
CA HIS A 55 6.31 13.32 1.01
C HIS A 55 5.66 14.53 1.71
N ARG A 56 4.70 15.20 1.06
CA ARG A 56 4.00 16.39 1.60
C ARG A 56 2.88 16.05 2.59
N ILE A 57 2.34 14.84 2.55
CA ILE A 57 1.18 14.42 3.34
C ILE A 57 1.50 13.31 4.34
N ARG A 58 2.76 12.84 4.39
CA ARG A 58 3.21 11.72 5.23
C ARG A 58 2.81 11.81 6.71
N HIS A 59 2.71 13.02 7.25
CA HIS A 59 2.33 13.26 8.65
C HIS A 59 0.85 13.01 8.94
N ASN A 60 0.02 12.92 7.89
CA ASN A 60 -1.42 12.67 7.99
C ASN A 60 -1.80 11.22 7.67
N ILE A 61 -0.85 10.42 7.20
CA ILE A 61 -1.09 9.02 6.82
C ILE A 61 -1.14 8.18 8.09
N ARG A 62 -2.20 7.39 8.25
CA ARG A 62 -2.39 6.48 9.38
C ARG A 62 -2.46 5.04 8.92
N TYR A 63 -1.76 4.16 9.62
CA TYR A 63 -1.95 2.73 9.45
C TYR A 63 -3.28 2.31 10.11
N GLN A 64 -4.03 1.37 9.51
CA GLN A 64 -5.34 0.90 9.97
C GLN A 64 -5.36 -0.62 10.06
N CYS A 65 -5.64 -1.14 11.25
CA CYS A 65 -5.69 -2.58 11.53
C CYS A 65 -6.83 -3.29 10.79
N ASP A 66 -7.99 -2.64 10.64
CA ASP A 66 -9.09 -3.17 9.84
C ASP A 66 -8.66 -3.41 8.38
N TYR A 67 -7.75 -2.60 7.85
CA TYR A 67 -7.24 -2.76 6.49
C TYR A 67 -6.13 -3.83 6.40
N GLU A 68 -5.34 -4.02 7.47
CA GLU A 68 -4.44 -5.18 7.64
C GLU A 68 -5.24 -6.49 7.67
N GLU A 69 -6.36 -6.52 8.38
CA GLU A 69 -7.25 -7.69 8.45
C GLU A 69 -7.91 -7.97 7.09
N LEU A 70 -8.40 -6.94 6.38
CA LEU A 70 -8.91 -7.11 5.02
C LEU A 70 -7.84 -7.65 4.06
N ALA A 71 -6.60 -7.16 4.15
CA ALA A 71 -5.48 -7.67 3.37
C ALA A 71 -5.17 -9.14 3.71
N TRP A 72 -5.24 -9.53 4.99
CA TRP A 72 -5.11 -10.91 5.40
C TRP A 72 -6.20 -11.81 4.81
N GLN A 73 -7.47 -11.43 4.91
CA GLN A 73 -8.59 -12.22 4.39
C GLN A 73 -8.43 -12.50 2.90
N ASP A 74 -8.00 -11.50 2.15
CA ASP A 74 -7.73 -11.62 0.71
C ASP A 74 -6.55 -12.55 0.40
N LEU A 75 -5.47 -12.47 1.19
CA LEU A 75 -4.34 -13.42 1.11
C LEU A 75 -4.71 -14.85 1.55
N ALA A 76 -5.65 -15.00 2.48
CA ALA A 76 -6.07 -16.27 3.06
C ALA A 76 -7.01 -17.03 2.11
N GLU A 77 -8.03 -16.34 1.61
CA GLU A 77 -9.13 -16.92 0.84
C GLU A 77 -8.92 -16.86 -0.68
N GLY A 78 -7.92 -16.10 -1.14
CA GLY A 78 -7.71 -15.84 -2.57
C GLY A 78 -8.88 -15.09 -3.21
N LYS A 79 -9.76 -14.54 -2.39
CA LYS A 79 -10.91 -13.75 -2.79
C LYS A 79 -10.62 -12.32 -2.41
N SER A 80 -10.38 -11.49 -3.43
CA SER A 80 -10.46 -10.05 -3.25
C SER A 80 -11.79 -9.74 -2.58
N ALA A 81 -11.77 -8.95 -1.51
CA ALA A 81 -12.95 -8.32 -0.95
C ALA A 81 -13.53 -7.37 -2.01
N SER A 82 -14.11 -7.97 -3.04
CA SER A 82 -14.74 -7.31 -4.15
C SER A 82 -16.04 -6.74 -3.62
N SER A 83 -16.22 -5.45 -3.81
CA SER A 83 -17.51 -4.79 -4.00
C SER A 83 -18.30 -4.18 -2.84
N ALA A 84 -17.87 -4.19 -1.57
CA ALA A 84 -18.65 -3.51 -0.51
C ALA A 84 -18.21 -2.05 -0.23
N ASN A 85 -16.92 -1.72 -0.38
CA ASN A 85 -16.39 -0.37 -0.12
C ASN A 85 -15.73 0.20 -1.38
N SER A 86 -16.49 0.89 -2.23
CA SER A 86 -16.01 1.46 -3.51
C SER A 86 -14.96 2.60 -3.36
N SER A 87 -14.48 2.86 -2.14
CA SER A 87 -13.56 3.94 -1.79
C SER A 87 -12.14 3.46 -1.45
N LEU A 88 -11.90 2.14 -1.40
CA LEU A 88 -10.60 1.59 -1.11
C LEU A 88 -9.88 1.16 -2.39
N ILE A 89 -8.62 1.56 -2.49
CA ILE A 89 -7.71 1.13 -3.55
C ILE A 89 -6.96 -0.09 -3.03
N ARG A 90 -7.02 -1.20 -3.77
CA ARG A 90 -6.31 -2.43 -3.46
C ARG A 90 -5.10 -2.57 -4.36
N LEU A 91 -3.92 -2.75 -3.79
CA LEU A 91 -2.70 -3.08 -4.50
C LEU A 91 -2.20 -4.47 -4.07
N HIS A 92 -1.73 -5.25 -5.04
CA HIS A 92 -1.28 -6.61 -4.86
C HIS A 92 0.09 -6.80 -5.51
N TYR A 93 0.95 -7.56 -4.85
CA TYR A 93 2.26 -7.96 -5.32
C TYR A 93 2.44 -9.45 -5.03
N GLU A 94 3.07 -10.15 -5.96
CA GLU A 94 3.36 -11.56 -5.86
C GLU A 94 4.68 -11.86 -6.58
N SER A 95 5.59 -12.58 -5.93
CA SER A 95 6.85 -13.02 -6.49
C SER A 95 7.21 -14.44 -6.05
N PRO A 96 8.03 -15.18 -6.82
CA PRO A 96 8.60 -16.44 -6.35
C PRO A 96 9.50 -16.23 -5.11
N VAL A 97 9.47 -17.16 -4.15
CA VAL A 97 10.29 -17.09 -2.91
C VAL A 97 11.79 -17.08 -3.21
N GLU A 98 12.21 -17.83 -4.23
CA GLU A 98 13.63 -17.92 -4.62
C GLU A 98 14.19 -16.58 -5.11
N ALA A 99 13.33 -15.63 -5.47
CA ALA A 99 13.73 -14.30 -5.92
C ALA A 99 14.11 -13.36 -4.77
N GLN A 100 13.71 -13.63 -3.51
CA GLN A 100 13.80 -12.67 -2.41
C GLN A 100 14.32 -13.28 -1.11
N GLY A 101 15.26 -12.59 -0.44
CA GLY A 101 15.89 -13.05 0.79
C GLY A 101 15.17 -12.60 2.07
N SER A 102 14.57 -11.41 2.05
CA SER A 102 13.97 -10.77 3.23
C SER A 102 12.66 -10.02 2.94
N LEU A 103 11.80 -9.85 3.95
CA LEU A 103 10.55 -9.08 3.83
C LEU A 103 10.81 -7.63 3.39
N ILE A 104 11.94 -7.03 3.78
CA ILE A 104 12.32 -5.67 3.36
C ILE A 104 12.47 -5.59 1.84
N GLU A 105 13.08 -6.59 1.22
CA GLU A 105 13.28 -6.65 -0.24
C GLU A 105 11.94 -6.85 -0.95
N VAL A 106 11.10 -7.76 -0.44
CA VAL A 106 9.72 -7.99 -0.93
C VAL A 106 8.91 -6.69 -0.89
N ILE A 107 8.94 -5.96 0.23
CA ILE A 107 8.27 -4.66 0.36
C ILE A 107 8.85 -3.65 -0.63
N GLY A 108 10.18 -3.56 -0.75
CA GLY A 108 10.85 -2.64 -1.68
C GLY A 108 10.40 -2.85 -3.12
N GLU A 109 10.31 -4.11 -3.56
CA GLU A 109 9.82 -4.43 -4.90
C GLU A 109 8.33 -4.14 -5.08
N ALA A 110 7.50 -4.47 -4.09
CA ALA A 110 6.08 -4.15 -4.12
C ALA A 110 5.87 -2.63 -4.28
N MET A 111 6.58 -1.82 -3.50
CA MET A 111 6.51 -0.36 -3.59
C MET A 111 6.95 0.16 -4.96
N LYS A 112 8.02 -0.41 -5.53
CA LYS A 112 8.51 -0.04 -6.87
C LYS A 112 7.50 -0.41 -7.97
N LEU A 113 6.87 -1.57 -7.86
CA LEU A 113 5.82 -1.99 -8.80
C LEU A 113 4.63 -1.01 -8.76
N TRP A 114 4.30 -0.51 -7.58
CA TRP A 114 3.15 0.35 -7.33
C TRP A 114 3.40 1.85 -7.50
N GLU A 115 4.63 2.27 -7.83
CA GLU A 115 5.01 3.69 -7.95
C GLU A 115 4.05 4.48 -8.87
N LYS A 116 3.66 3.88 -10.00
CA LYS A 116 2.70 4.48 -10.93
C LYS A 116 1.32 4.68 -10.29
N GLU A 117 0.85 3.74 -9.48
CA GLU A 117 -0.42 3.86 -8.78
C GLU A 117 -0.35 4.92 -7.69
N PHE A 118 0.75 4.96 -6.92
CA PHE A 118 0.98 6.03 -5.93
C PHE A 118 0.96 7.42 -6.55
N SER A 119 1.55 7.60 -7.74
CA SER A 119 1.51 8.90 -8.43
C SER A 119 0.10 9.39 -8.79
N LYS A 120 -0.88 8.48 -8.89
CA LYS A 120 -2.28 8.79 -9.21
C LYS A 120 -3.12 9.02 -7.96
N MET A 121 -2.67 8.53 -6.80
CA MET A 121 -3.35 8.71 -5.51
C MET A 121 -3.15 10.15 -5.02
N LYS A 122 -4.25 10.78 -4.66
CA LYS A 122 -4.32 12.05 -3.95
C LYS A 122 -4.93 11.80 -2.57
N ASP A 123 -4.55 12.65 -1.62
CA ASP A 123 -5.15 12.66 -0.28
C ASP A 123 -5.15 11.28 0.39
N LEU A 124 -4.05 10.53 0.30
CA LEU A 124 -3.91 9.29 1.04
C LEU A 124 -4.00 9.59 2.54
N VAL A 125 -5.01 9.04 3.21
CA VAL A 125 -5.25 9.26 4.64
C VAL A 125 -4.94 8.01 5.46
N GLN A 126 -5.32 6.84 4.93
CA GLN A 126 -5.29 5.59 5.67
C GLN A 126 -4.81 4.46 4.77
N PHE A 127 -4.04 3.53 5.33
CA PHE A 127 -3.70 2.28 4.65
C PHE A 127 -3.50 1.15 5.64
N GLY A 128 -3.54 -0.09 5.17
CA GLY A 128 -3.13 -1.27 5.92
C GLY A 128 -2.66 -2.33 4.95
N CYS A 129 -1.68 -3.13 5.36
CA CYS A 129 -1.00 -4.09 4.52
C CYS A 129 -0.84 -5.41 5.25
N ASN A 130 -0.81 -6.51 4.53
CA ASN A 130 -0.43 -7.80 5.07
C ASN A 130 0.46 -8.54 4.08
N HIS A 131 1.21 -9.51 4.59
CA HIS A 131 2.13 -10.35 3.83
C HIS A 131 1.89 -11.82 4.18
N ARG A 132 1.93 -12.66 3.15
CA ARG A 132 1.87 -14.11 3.31
C ARG A 132 2.95 -14.74 2.46
N LYS A 133 3.76 -15.58 3.09
CA LYS A 133 4.72 -16.44 2.42
C LYS A 133 4.18 -17.87 2.38
N ASP A 134 4.08 -18.43 1.19
CA ASP A 134 3.87 -19.87 0.98
C ASP A 134 5.16 -20.53 0.48
N GLU A 135 5.14 -21.84 0.20
CA GLU A 135 6.33 -22.59 -0.22
C GLU A 135 6.94 -22.08 -1.53
N GLN A 136 6.16 -21.37 -2.35
CA GLN A 136 6.56 -20.97 -3.70
C GLN A 136 6.57 -19.46 -3.88
N ARG A 137 5.78 -18.70 -3.11
CA ARG A 137 5.54 -17.28 -3.36
C ARG A 137 5.50 -16.43 -2.10
N ASP A 138 6.02 -15.22 -2.25
CA ASP A 138 5.80 -14.10 -1.36
C ASP A 138 4.66 -13.24 -1.93
N LYS A 139 3.63 -13.00 -1.13
CA LYS A 139 2.45 -12.21 -1.52
C LYS A 139 2.26 -11.05 -0.56
N VAL A 140 1.95 -9.88 -1.11
CA VAL A 140 1.64 -8.67 -0.36
C VAL A 140 0.34 -8.09 -0.88
N VAL A 141 -0.57 -7.77 0.03
CA VAL A 141 -1.77 -6.98 -0.25
C VAL A 141 -1.76 -5.74 0.61
N CYS A 142 -2.08 -4.60 0.01
CA CYS A 142 -2.31 -3.35 0.73
C CYS A 142 -3.63 -2.72 0.29
N TYR A 143 -4.39 -2.23 1.26
CA TYR A 143 -5.58 -1.41 1.04
C TYR A 143 -5.30 0.03 1.43
N PHE A 144 -5.73 0.97 0.59
CA PHE A 144 -5.52 2.41 0.75
C PHE A 144 -6.85 3.15 0.65
N LYS A 145 -7.05 4.11 1.55
CA LYS A 145 -8.11 5.11 1.43
C LYS A 145 -7.50 6.40 0.91
N ALA A 146 -7.71 6.64 -0.38
CA ALA A 146 -7.23 7.81 -1.11
C ALA A 146 -8.25 8.19 -2.18
N THR A 147 -8.15 9.42 -2.69
CA THR A 147 -8.87 9.84 -3.90
C THR A 147 -7.96 9.64 -5.11
N TYR A 148 -8.52 9.34 -6.29
CA TYR A 148 -7.73 9.43 -7.51
C TYR A 148 -7.76 10.86 -8.05
N ALA A 149 -6.64 11.30 -8.62
CA ALA A 149 -6.65 12.51 -9.43
C ALA A 149 -7.73 12.38 -10.50
N ALA A 150 -8.72 13.28 -10.51
CA ALA A 150 -9.61 13.41 -11.65
C ALA A 150 -8.73 13.59 -12.90
N PRO A 151 -9.01 12.89 -14.01
CA PRO A 151 -8.24 13.06 -15.23
C PRO A 151 -8.22 14.55 -15.54
N GLU A 152 -7.04 15.13 -15.71
CA GLU A 152 -6.92 16.53 -16.08
C GLU A 152 -7.83 16.75 -17.28
N ALA A 153 -8.84 17.58 -17.10
CA ALA A 153 -9.74 17.94 -18.17
C ALA A 153 -8.90 18.68 -19.21
N GLY A 154 -8.36 17.92 -20.15
CA GLY A 154 -7.69 18.45 -21.33
C GLY A 154 -8.57 19.56 -21.88
N SER A 155 -7.98 20.74 -21.99
CA SER A 155 -8.63 22.02 -22.25
C SER A 155 -9.92 21.87 -23.05
N GLY A 156 -11.03 22.24 -22.44
CA GLY A 156 -12.34 22.27 -23.05
C GLY A 156 -12.41 23.25 -24.22
N LYS A 157 -11.94 22.85 -25.39
CA LYS A 157 -12.36 23.38 -26.69
C LYS A 157 -12.56 22.20 -27.62
N LYS A 158 -13.78 21.62 -27.59
CA LYS A 158 -14.50 20.88 -28.67
C LYS A 158 -15.49 19.81 -28.19
N ARG A 159 -15.82 19.69 -26.90
CA ARG A 159 -16.88 18.73 -26.45
C ARG A 159 -18.34 19.19 -26.63
N ARG A 160 -18.61 20.37 -27.22
CA ARG A 160 -19.98 20.72 -27.62
C ARG A 160 -20.47 19.91 -28.83
N GLY A 161 -19.59 19.61 -29.79
CA GLY A 161 -19.98 18.89 -31.01
C GLY A 161 -20.36 17.41 -30.79
N PHE A 162 -19.66 16.70 -29.90
CA PHE A 162 -19.91 15.26 -29.69
C PHE A 162 -21.22 14.99 -28.94
N ILE A 163 -21.56 15.83 -27.94
CA ILE A 163 -22.83 15.69 -27.21
C ILE A 163 -24.01 16.09 -28.10
N GLU A 164 -23.85 17.10 -28.96
CA GLU A 164 -24.90 17.46 -29.93
C GLU A 164 -25.06 16.43 -31.05
N TYR A 165 -23.96 15.85 -31.55
CA TYR A 165 -23.99 14.75 -32.52
C TYR A 165 -24.70 13.50 -31.99
N ILE A 166 -24.43 13.13 -30.72
CA ILE A 166 -25.17 12.05 -30.07
C ILE A 166 -26.65 12.41 -29.93
N ARG A 167 -26.99 13.65 -29.55
CA ARG A 167 -28.40 14.07 -29.45
C ARG A 167 -29.14 14.08 -30.79
N SER A 168 -28.47 14.35 -31.92
CA SER A 168 -29.09 14.28 -33.24
C SER A 168 -29.36 12.85 -33.72
N LEU A 169 -28.61 11.85 -33.22
CA LEU A 169 -28.84 10.45 -33.57
C LEU A 169 -30.07 9.83 -32.89
N PHE A 170 -30.59 10.46 -31.83
CA PHE A 170 -31.74 9.97 -31.06
C PHE A 170 -32.99 10.86 -31.16
N ARG A 171 -33.00 11.84 -32.06
CA ARG A 171 -34.22 12.55 -32.48
C ARG A 171 -34.50 12.16 -33.92
N GLY A 172 -35.54 11.37 -34.12
CA GLY A 172 -36.03 10.96 -35.43
C GLY A 172 -36.48 12.12 -36.31
#